data_AF-A0A1X7UCW7-F1
#
_entry.id   AF-A0A1X7UCW7-F1
#
_cell.length_a   1.000
_cell.length_b   1.000
_cell.length_c   1.000
_cell.angle_alpha   90.00
_cell.angle_beta   90.00
_cell.angle_gamma   90.00
#
_symmetry.space_group_name_H-M   'P 1'
#
loop_
_entity.id
_entity.type
_entity.pdbx_description
1 polymer ?
#
loop_
_entity_poly.entity_id
_entity_poly.type
_entity_poly.pdbx_seq_one_letter_code
_entity_poly.pdbx_strand_id
1 'polypeptide(L)'
;MLTRMGTGLVFALLSCITQLLVHIFASYDFLLIIQQILFGITCFLIFPTSLEFTVAQSPEYMRGMMVGLCYSSLGIGSIIAFMLLFLIKKWYYIITISCVFQLLVLIVFVILAKRYKYRVRENEVNIVQIVDDHYQRYMDHEDEY
;
A
#
# COMPACT_ATOMS: atom_id res chain seq x y z
N MET A 1 10.90 0.85 3.53
CA MET A 1 9.44 0.68 3.35
C MET A 1 9.07 0.31 1.92
N LEU A 2 9.48 1.07 0.90
CA LEU A 2 9.15 0.75 -0.50
C LEU A 2 9.69 -0.60 -0.98
N THR A 3 10.86 -1.03 -0.49
CA THR A 3 11.41 -2.36 -0.80
C THR A 3 10.52 -3.49 -0.28
N ARG A 4 9.94 -3.36 0.92
CA ARG A 4 8.98 -4.32 1.51
C ARG A 4 7.66 -4.36 0.73
N MET A 5 7.17 -3.21 0.26
CA MET A 5 5.99 -3.16 -0.60
C MET A 5 6.27 -3.79 -1.98
N GLY A 6 7.45 -3.51 -2.55
CA GLY A 6 7.89 -4.09 -3.82
C GLY A 6 8.02 -5.61 -3.77
N THR A 7 8.60 -6.17 -2.70
CA THR A 7 8.63 -7.63 -2.51
C THR A 7 7.23 -8.21 -2.39
N GLY A 8 6.32 -7.53 -1.69
CA GLY A 8 4.90 -7.91 -1.64
C GLY A 8 4.25 -7.98 -3.03
N LEU A 9 4.50 -6.99 -3.90
CA LEU A 9 3.97 -6.99 -5.27
C LEU A 9 4.56 -8.12 -6.14
N VAL A 10 5.81 -8.51 -5.92
CA VAL A 10 6.42 -9.67 -6.59
C VAL A 10 5.73 -10.96 -6.15
N PHE A 11 5.47 -11.14 -4.86
CA PHE A 11 4.71 -12.29 -4.36
C PHE A 11 3.26 -12.30 -4.87
N ALA A 12 2.65 -11.13 -5.06
CA ALA A 12 1.32 -11.01 -5.65
C ALA A 12 1.29 -11.52 -7.10
N LEU A 13 2.32 -11.17 -7.88
CA LEU A 13 2.47 -11.64 -9.26
C LEU A 13 2.70 -13.16 -9.30
N LEU A 14 3.54 -13.68 -8.40
CA LEU A 14 3.75 -15.12 -8.27
C LEU A 14 2.45 -15.84 -7.89
N SER A 15 1.67 -15.30 -6.96
CA SER A 15 0.36 -15.83 -6.59
C SER A 15 -0.60 -15.88 -7.79
N CYS A 16 -0.58 -14.86 -8.65
CA CYS A 16 -1.41 -14.83 -9.86
C CYS A 16 -1.00 -15.90 -10.88
N ILE A 17 0.32 -16.09 -11.07
CA ILE A 17 0.85 -17.16 -11.92
C ILE A 17 0.45 -18.53 -11.38
N THR A 18 0.56 -18.76 -10.07
CA THR A 18 0.13 -20.04 -9.47
C THR A 18 -1.35 -20.28 -9.65
N GLN A 19 -2.19 -19.25 -9.58
CA GLN A 19 -3.63 -19.36 -9.83
C GLN A 19 -3.93 -19.74 -11.29
N LEU A 20 -3.16 -19.20 -12.25
CA LEU A 20 -3.26 -19.58 -13.65
C LEU A 20 -2.87 -21.05 -13.84
N LEU A 21 -1.78 -21.50 -13.21
CA LEU A 21 -1.34 -22.89 -13.25
C LEU A 21 -2.38 -23.86 -12.64
N VAL A 22 -3.02 -23.49 -11.53
CA VAL A 22 -4.11 -24.29 -10.93
C VAL A 22 -5.24 -24.52 -11.95
N HIS A 23 -5.62 -23.48 -12.70
CA HIS A 23 -6.68 -23.61 -13.70
C HIS A 23 -6.26 -24.49 -14.89
N ILE A 24 -4.98 -24.50 -15.28
CA ILE A 24 -4.48 -25.37 -16.36
C ILE A 24 -4.40 -26.84 -15.87
N PHE A 25 -3.87 -27.05 -14.67
CA PHE A 25 -3.57 -28.36 -14.11
C PHE A 25 -4.56 -28.77 -13.03
N ALA A 26 -5.86 -28.70 -13.33
CA ALA A 26 -7.04 -28.76 -12.45
C ALA A 26 -7.13 -29.87 -11.36
N SER A 27 -6.11 -30.72 -11.19
CA SER A 27 -6.07 -31.83 -10.23
C SER A 27 -5.16 -31.63 -9.01
N TYR A 28 -4.43 -30.52 -8.88
CA TYR A 28 -3.46 -30.35 -7.79
C TYR A 28 -3.95 -29.42 -6.67
N ASP A 29 -4.62 -29.99 -5.65
CA ASP A 29 -5.02 -29.27 -4.42
C ASP A 29 -3.83 -28.63 -3.69
N PHE A 30 -2.63 -29.20 -3.83
CA PHE A 30 -1.40 -28.65 -3.26
C PHE A 30 -1.05 -27.27 -3.85
N LEU A 31 -1.34 -27.03 -5.13
CA LEU A 31 -1.08 -25.72 -5.77
C LEU A 31 -2.02 -24.64 -5.23
N LEU A 32 -3.26 -25.00 -4.85
CA LEU A 32 -4.18 -24.07 -4.18
C LEU A 32 -3.64 -23.64 -2.81
N ILE A 33 -3.07 -24.58 -2.05
CA ILE A 33 -2.46 -24.27 -0.74
C ILE A 33 -1.29 -23.30 -0.94
N ILE A 34 -0.40 -23.57 -1.91
CA ILE A 34 0.72 -22.67 -2.23
C ILE A 34 0.20 -21.28 -2.60
N GLN A 35 -0.83 -21.19 -3.45
CA GLN A 35 -1.43 -19.91 -3.85
C GLN A 35 -1.91 -19.12 -2.62
N GLN A 36 -2.62 -19.77 -1.69
CA GLN A 36 -3.14 -19.09 -0.49
C GLN A 36 -2.03 -18.60 0.43
N ILE A 37 -0.95 -19.37 0.57
CA ILE A 37 0.23 -18.94 1.36
C ILE A 37 0.87 -17.71 0.71
N LEU A 38 1.08 -17.72 -0.61
CA LEU A 38 1.64 -16.58 -1.35
C LEU A 38 0.77 -15.34 -1.25
N PHE A 39 -0.55 -15.51 -1.33
CA PHE A 39 -1.51 -14.43 -1.15
C PHE A 39 -1.46 -13.86 0.28
N GLY A 40 -1.37 -14.72 1.30
CA GLY A 40 -1.20 -14.30 2.69
C GLY A 40 0.07 -13.47 2.93
N ILE A 41 1.21 -13.92 2.38
CA ILE A 41 2.48 -13.19 2.43
C ILE A 41 2.35 -11.82 1.76
N THR A 42 1.66 -11.76 0.63
CA THR A 42 1.38 -10.52 -0.10
C THR A 42 0.61 -9.53 0.76
N CYS A 43 -0.51 -9.96 1.36
CA CYS A 43 -1.33 -9.13 2.22
C CYS A 43 -0.54 -8.62 3.42
N PHE A 44 0.24 -9.49 4.07
CA PHE A 44 1.07 -9.12 5.21
C PHE A 44 2.16 -8.09 4.85
N LEU A 45 2.75 -8.19 3.66
CA LEU A 45 3.79 -7.26 3.24
C LEU A 45 3.24 -5.92 2.76
N ILE A 46 2.08 -5.90 2.07
CA ILE A 46 1.56 -4.68 1.44
C ILE A 46 0.73 -3.83 2.42
N PHE A 47 -0.22 -4.42 3.15
CA PHE A 47 -1.20 -3.65 3.94
C PHE A 47 -0.59 -2.83 5.08
N PRO A 48 0.16 -3.42 6.03
CA PRO A 48 0.72 -2.64 7.13
C PRO A 48 1.77 -1.66 6.63
N THR A 49 2.58 -2.04 5.64
CA THR A 49 3.63 -1.16 5.12
C THR A 49 3.09 0.01 4.30
N SER A 50 1.97 -0.17 3.57
CA SER A 50 1.32 0.94 2.85
C SER A 50 0.74 1.97 3.82
N LEU A 51 0.16 1.52 4.93
CA LEU A 51 -0.35 2.39 5.98
C LEU A 51 0.79 3.11 6.72
N GLU A 52 1.81 2.38 7.17
CA GLU A 52 3.02 2.97 7.78
C GLU A 52 3.64 4.04 6.87
N PHE A 53 3.79 3.72 5.58
CA PHE A 53 4.33 4.64 4.59
C PHE A 53 3.45 5.88 4.42
N THR A 54 2.14 5.70 4.28
CA THR A 54 1.19 6.80 4.11
C THR A 54 1.20 7.73 5.33
N VAL A 55 1.23 7.18 6.54
CA VAL A 55 1.31 7.96 7.79
C VAL A 55 2.66 8.67 7.92
N ALA A 56 3.76 8.02 7.53
CA ALA A 56 5.10 8.62 7.57
C ALA A 56 5.23 9.79 6.58
N GLN A 57 4.65 9.69 5.39
CA GLN A 57 4.79 10.70 4.33
C GLN A 57 3.74 11.83 4.40
N SER A 58 2.61 11.62 5.07
CA SER A 58 1.54 12.61 5.16
C SER A 58 1.82 13.74 6.18
N PRO A 59 1.40 14.99 5.89
CA PRO A 59 1.46 16.09 6.86
C PRO A 59 0.46 15.86 8.00
N GLU A 60 0.77 16.38 9.20
CA GLU A 60 0.06 16.07 10.44
C GLU A 60 -1.46 16.26 10.38
N TYR A 61 -1.89 17.42 9.89
CA TYR A 61 -3.30 17.77 9.78
C TYR A 61 -4.06 16.99 8.69
N MET A 62 -3.37 16.27 7.78
CA MET A 62 -4.01 15.47 6.72
C MET A 62 -3.80 13.96 6.86
N ARG A 63 -3.18 13.48 7.95
CA ARG A 63 -2.88 12.05 8.14
C ARG A 63 -4.15 11.18 8.00
N GLY A 64 -5.23 11.59 8.65
CA GLY A 64 -6.53 10.90 8.58
C GLY A 64 -7.09 10.83 7.15
N MET A 65 -6.99 11.92 6.39
CA MET A 65 -7.45 11.97 5.00
C MET A 65 -6.64 11.03 4.10
N MET A 66 -5.31 11.02 4.25
CA MET A 66 -4.43 10.15 3.45
C MET A 66 -4.66 8.66 3.74
N VAL A 67 -4.88 8.30 5.01
CA VAL A 67 -5.27 6.94 5.38
C VAL A 67 -6.65 6.58 4.79
N GLY A 68 -7.61 7.50 4.83
CA GLY A 68 -8.92 7.32 4.20
C GLY A 68 -8.83 7.07 2.69
N LEU A 69 -7.96 7.79 1.98
CA LEU A 69 -7.68 7.55 0.55
C LEU A 69 -7.05 6.17 0.31
N CYS A 70 -6.16 5.71 1.21
CA CYS A 70 -5.61 4.35 1.13
C CYS A 70 -6.73 3.29 1.21
N TYR A 71 -7.68 3.42 2.15
CA TYR A 71 -8.83 2.51 2.24
C TYR A 71 -9.80 2.65 1.06
N SER A 72 -10.03 3.87 0.56
CA SER A 72 -10.84 4.10 -0.63
C SER A 72 -10.28 3.36 -1.84
N SER A 73 -8.95 3.32 -2.00
CA SER A 73 -8.31 2.61 -3.10
C SER A 73 -8.62 1.09 -3.12
N LEU A 74 -8.77 0.46 -1.95
CA LEU A 74 -9.19 -0.94 -1.84
C LEU A 74 -10.63 -1.14 -2.33
N GLY A 75 -11.53 -0.23 -1.98
CA GLY A 75 -12.91 -0.25 -2.44
C GLY A 75 -13.04 -0.01 -3.95
N ILE A 76 -12.23 0.89 -4.51
CA ILE A 76 -12.17 1.11 -5.96
C ILE A 76 -11.69 -0.17 -6.66
N GLY A 77 -10.66 -0.83 -6.11
CA GLY A 77 -10.17 -2.10 -6.63
C GLY A 77 -11.23 -3.20 -6.66
N SER A 78 -12.03 -3.33 -5.60
CA SER A 78 -13.10 -4.34 -5.55
C SER A 78 -14.25 -4.04 -6.52
N ILE A 79 -14.61 -2.77 -6.70
CA ILE A 79 -15.61 -2.34 -7.70
C ILE A 79 -15.11 -2.68 -9.11
N ILE A 80 -13.85 -2.37 -9.44
CA ILE A 80 -13.27 -2.70 -10.76
C ILE A 80 -13.27 -4.21 -11.00
N ALA A 81 -12.90 -5.01 -9.99
CA ALA A 81 -12.92 -6.47 -10.09
C ALA A 81 -14.33 -7.01 -10.35
N PHE A 82 -15.34 -6.47 -9.66
CA PHE A 82 -16.74 -6.85 -9.87
C PHE A 82 -17.22 -6.50 -11.29
N MET A 83 -16.87 -5.30 -11.78
CA MET A 83 -17.22 -4.89 -13.15
C MET A 83 -16.55 -5.78 -14.21
N LEU A 84 -15.29 -6.17 -14.01
CA LEU A 84 -14.58 -7.09 -14.91
C LEU A 84 -15.23 -8.47 -14.96
N LEU A 85 -15.68 -8.99 -13.81
CA LEU A 85 -16.40 -10.26 -13.73
C LEU A 85 -17.72 -10.21 -14.49
N PHE A 86 -18.44 -9.08 -14.43
CA PHE A 86 -19.70 -8.90 -15.15
C PHE A 86 -19.51 -8.86 -16.68
N LEU A 87 -18.47 -8.18 -17.15
CA LEU A 87 -18.20 -8.00 -18.58
C LEU A 87 -17.65 -9.27 -19.25
N ILE A 88 -16.85 -10.08 -18.54
CA ILE A 88 -16.13 -11.22 -19.12
C ILE A 88 -16.69 -12.52 -18.55
N LYS A 89 -17.47 -13.27 -19.34
CA LYS A 89 -18.09 -14.53 -18.88
C LYS A 89 -17.12 -15.71 -18.70
N LYS A 90 -15.91 -15.62 -19.28
CA LYS A 90 -14.92 -16.71 -19.29
C LYS A 90 -13.84 -16.48 -18.24
N TRP A 91 -13.80 -17.33 -17.22
CA TRP A 91 -12.86 -17.28 -16.09
C TRP A 91 -11.39 -17.20 -16.48
N TYR A 92 -10.97 -17.94 -17.50
CA TYR A 92 -9.57 -17.95 -17.97
C TYR A 92 -9.08 -16.57 -18.44
N TYR A 93 -9.91 -15.82 -19.18
CA TYR A 93 -9.53 -14.49 -19.65
C TYR A 93 -9.42 -13.49 -18.51
N ILE A 94 -10.28 -13.60 -17.49
CA ILE A 94 -10.20 -12.76 -16.29
C ILE A 94 -8.86 -12.96 -15.58
N ILE A 95 -8.46 -14.21 -15.33
CA ILE A 95 -7.21 -14.52 -14.63
C ILE A 95 -6.00 -14.01 -15.43
N THR A 96 -6.02 -14.20 -16.75
CA THR A 96 -4.94 -13.74 -17.63
C THR A 96 -4.83 -12.20 -17.63
N ILE A 97 -5.95 -11.49 -17.73
CA ILE A 97 -5.99 -10.02 -17.68
C ILE A 97 -5.50 -9.51 -16.33
N SER A 98 -5.91 -10.13 -15.23
CA SER A 98 -5.43 -9.78 -13.88
C SER A 98 -3.92 -9.96 -13.74
N CYS A 99 -3.34 -11.01 -14.33
CA CYS A 99 -1.89 -11.24 -14.31
C CYS A 99 -1.13 -10.15 -15.08
N VAL A 100 -1.62 -9.77 -16.27
CA VAL A 100 -1.03 -8.69 -17.08
C VAL A 100 -1.16 -7.35 -16.36
N PHE A 101 -2.30 -7.07 -15.74
CA PHE A 101 -2.52 -5.86 -14.97
C PHE A 101 -1.57 -5.77 -13.77
N GLN A 102 -1.39 -6.88 -13.03
CA GLN A 102 -0.47 -6.94 -11.90
C GLN A 102 0.99 -6.70 -12.32
N LEU A 103 1.39 -7.21 -13.49
CA LEU A 103 2.70 -6.96 -14.07
C LEU A 103 2.89 -5.48 -14.43
N LEU A 104 1.87 -4.84 -15.01
CA LEU A 104 1.90 -3.41 -15.29
C LEU A 104 2.02 -2.58 -14.00
N VAL A 105 1.24 -2.92 -12.97
CA VAL A 105 1.32 -2.26 -11.65
C VAL A 105 2.72 -2.41 -11.04
N LEU A 106 3.33 -3.59 -11.13
CA LEU A 106 4.70 -3.81 -10.65
C LEU A 106 5.72 -2.93 -11.39
N ILE A 107 5.63 -2.82 -12.72
CA ILE A 107 6.51 -1.96 -13.52
C ILE A 107 6.36 -0.50 -13.11
N VAL A 108 5.12 0.00 -13.07
CA VAL A 108 4.82 1.39 -12.68
C VAL A 108 5.30 1.66 -11.26
N PHE A 109 5.08 0.73 -10.34
CA PHE A 109 5.54 0.84 -8.96
C PHE A 109 7.06 0.93 -8.88
N VAL A 110 7.81 0.10 -9.60
CA VAL A 110 9.28 0.13 -9.58
C VAL A 110 9.83 1.46 -10.15
N ILE A 111 9.20 2.00 -11.20
CA ILE A 111 9.57 3.30 -11.77
C ILE A 111 9.32 4.42 -10.76
N LEU A 112 8.13 4.45 -10.15
CA LEU A 112 7.77 5.42 -9.12
C LEU A 112 8.69 5.29 -7.91
N ALA A 113 8.97 4.06 -7.47
CA ALA A 113 9.83 3.77 -6.33
C ALA A 113 11.24 4.32 -6.50
N LYS A 114 11.81 4.18 -7.70
CA LYS A 114 13.14 4.72 -8.01
C LYS A 114 13.17 6.25 -8.06
N ARG A 115 12.07 6.88 -8.46
CA ARG A 115 11.95 8.35 -8.56
C ARG A 115 11.43 8.99 -7.27
N TYR A 116 10.93 8.20 -6.32
CA TYR A 116 10.32 8.72 -5.12
C TYR A 116 11.38 9.30 -4.18
N LYS A 117 11.36 10.62 -4.01
CA LYS A 117 12.19 11.29 -3.00
C LYS A 117 11.47 11.21 -1.65
N TYR A 118 12.06 10.52 -0.70
CA TYR A 118 11.54 10.45 0.66
C TYR A 118 11.46 11.83 1.29
N ARG A 119 10.32 12.18 1.88
CA ARG A 119 10.23 13.32 2.78
C ARG A 119 10.86 12.92 4.11
N VAL A 120 12.10 13.33 4.31
CA VAL A 120 12.77 13.24 5.61
C VAL A 120 12.17 14.34 6.48
N ARG A 121 11.60 13.98 7.64
CA ARG A 121 11.19 14.96 8.64
C ARG A 121 12.47 15.39 9.36
N GLU A 122 12.91 16.63 9.18
CA GLU A 122 13.89 17.26 10.08
C GLU A 122 13.25 17.63 11.43
N ASN A 123 11.92 17.68 11.50
CA ASN A 123 11.18 17.93 12.74
C ASN A 123 10.83 16.59 13.41
N GLU A 124 11.74 16.09 14.25
CA GLU A 124 11.28 15.79 15.60
C GLU A 124 10.69 17.12 16.08
N VAL A 125 9.37 17.20 16.24
CA VAL A 125 8.76 18.36 16.88
C VAL A 125 9.52 18.51 18.19
N ASN A 126 10.41 19.50 18.28
CA ASN A 126 11.21 19.68 19.46
C ASN A 126 10.23 20.17 20.52
N ILE A 127 9.66 19.21 21.26
CA ILE A 127 8.67 19.48 22.30
C ILE A 127 9.25 20.53 23.26
N VAL A 128 10.56 20.48 23.49
CA VAL A 128 11.30 21.49 24.27
C VAL A 128 11.16 22.86 23.65
N GLN A 129 11.29 23.01 22.33
CA GLN A 129 11.21 24.30 21.65
C GLN A 129 9.78 24.87 21.62
N ILE A 130 8.75 24.03 21.50
CA ILE A 130 7.35 24.46 21.61
C ILE A 130 7.01 24.86 23.05
N VAL A 131 7.51 24.09 24.02
CA VAL A 131 7.30 24.35 25.44
C VAL A 131 8.05 25.62 25.87
N ASP A 132 9.29 25.82 25.43
CA ASP A 132 10.07 27.04 25.66
C ASP A 132 9.35 28.26 25.07
N ASP A 133 8.92 28.19 23.81
CA ASP A 133 8.25 29.32 23.14
C ASP A 133 6.93 29.69 23.86
N HIS A 134 6.25 28.69 24.44
CA HIS A 134 5.08 28.92 25.27
C HIS A 134 5.43 29.57 26.61
N TYR A 135 6.42 29.04 27.35
CA TYR A 135 6.85 29.64 28.63
C TYR A 135 7.42 31.05 28.46
N GLN A 136 8.21 31.27 27.41
CA GLN A 136 8.80 32.57 27.12
C GLN A 136 7.72 33.63 26.86
N ARG A 137 6.68 33.27 26.10
CA ARG A 137 5.54 34.15 25.89
C ARG A 137 4.79 34.46 27.19
N TYR A 138 4.72 33.52 28.15
CA TYR A 138 4.14 33.79 29.48
C TYR A 138 4.99 34.78 30.29
N MET A 139 6.32 34.63 30.29
CA MET A 139 7.23 35.53 31.00
C MET A 139 7.17 36.96 30.42
N ASP A 140 7.14 37.09 29.09
CA ASP A 140 7.01 38.38 28.41
C ASP A 140 5.70 39.11 28.78
N HIS A 141 4.62 38.37 29.07
CA HIS A 141 3.35 38.95 29.53
C HIS A 141 3.36 39.34 31.01
N GLU A 142 4.22 38.74 31.84
CA GLU A 142 4.40 39.15 33.25
C GLU A 142 5.28 40.40 33.36
N ASP A 143 6.26 40.56 32.46
CA ASP A 143 7.17 41.72 32.45
C ASP A 143 6.52 43.02 31.91
N GLU A 144 5.37 42.91 31.22
CA GLU A 144 4.59 44.06 30.72
C GLU A 144 3.63 44.70 31.77
N TYR A 145 3.56 44.17 33.01
CA TYR A 145 2.78 44.70 34.13
C TYR A 145 3.65 45.22 35.28
#